data_AF-A0A5N5RFJ8-F1
#
_entry.id   AF-A0A5N5RFJ8-F1
#
_cell.length_a   1.000
_cell.length_b   1.000
_cell.length_c   1.000
_cell.angle_alpha   90.00
_cell.angle_beta   90.00
_cell.angle_gamma   90.00
#
_symmetry.space_group_name_H-M   'P 1'
#
loop_
_entity.id
_entity.type
_entity.pdbx_description
1 polymer ?
#
loop_
_entity_poly.entity_id
_entity_poly.type
_entity_poly.pdbx_seq_one_letter_code
_entity_poly.pdbx_strand_id
1 'polypeptide(L)'
;MACVRKLIAQLMKFGIVGVIAFVIDWGILNLLVGAFHMHNVIAATISFIISLIFNYLASMKFVFKHREDMARWMEILIFVAAAVVGLFMNDLIIWISTYGMNRDAFVSQHAEYLLRTNIGKLIATAVVMVWNFLIRKWLLDDTHTNAMNRLRSAENKLSAEQLEAKWQNSFSHRLGVWSLEHTPKGWQK
;
A
#
# COMPACT_ATOMS: atom_id res chain seq x y z
N MET A 1 -29.34 -3.87 -2.89
CA MET A 1 -28.33 -4.96 -3.06
C MET A 1 -27.37 -4.76 -4.25
N ALA A 2 -27.79 -4.15 -5.38
CA ALA A 2 -26.93 -3.99 -6.57
C ALA A 2 -25.69 -3.08 -6.38
N CYS A 3 -25.77 -2.05 -5.53
CA CYS A 3 -24.64 -1.15 -5.22
C CYS A 3 -23.52 -1.87 -4.45
N VAL A 4 -23.88 -2.63 -3.41
CA VAL A 4 -22.96 -3.44 -2.60
C VAL A 4 -22.23 -4.48 -3.46
N ARG A 5 -22.94 -5.12 -4.40
CA ARG A 5 -22.37 -6.10 -5.32
C ARG A 5 -21.36 -5.50 -6.31
N LYS A 6 -21.58 -4.26 -6.77
CA LYS A 6 -20.62 -3.49 -7.59
C LYS A 6 -19.38 -3.08 -6.79
N LEU A 7 -19.55 -2.63 -5.55
CA LEU A 7 -18.45 -2.29 -4.64
C LEU A 7 -17.58 -3.52 -4.30
N ILE A 8 -18.21 -4.65 -3.93
CA ILE A 8 -17.49 -5.90 -3.65
C ILE A 8 -16.75 -6.39 -4.90
N ALA A 9 -17.36 -6.30 -6.08
CA ALA A 9 -16.69 -6.65 -7.34
C ALA A 9 -15.51 -5.73 -7.68
N GLN A 10 -15.58 -4.43 -7.33
CA GLN A 10 -14.44 -3.52 -7.46
C GLN A 10 -13.34 -3.88 -6.44
N LEU A 11 -13.70 -4.08 -5.17
CA LEU A 11 -12.78 -4.44 -4.10
C LEU A 11 -12.05 -5.77 -4.39
N MET A 12 -12.76 -6.76 -4.94
CA MET A 12 -12.16 -8.02 -5.40
C MET A 12 -11.15 -7.79 -6.53
N LYS A 13 -11.45 -6.91 -7.50
CA LYS A 13 -10.51 -6.61 -8.59
C LYS A 13 -9.23 -5.95 -8.06
N PHE A 14 -9.35 -5.07 -7.08
CA PHE A 14 -8.21 -4.49 -6.36
C PHE A 14 -7.39 -5.55 -5.62
N GLY A 15 -8.07 -6.44 -4.88
CA GLY A 15 -7.41 -7.52 -4.15
C GLY A 15 -6.64 -8.45 -5.09
N ILE A 16 -7.24 -8.81 -6.23
CA ILE A 16 -6.60 -9.66 -7.25
C ILE A 16 -5.35 -8.97 -7.83
N VAL A 17 -5.42 -7.69 -8.17
CA VAL A 17 -4.25 -6.94 -8.67
C VAL A 17 -3.12 -6.92 -7.63
N GLY A 18 -3.45 -6.71 -6.35
CA GLY A 18 -2.48 -6.76 -5.26
C GLY A 18 -1.82 -8.14 -5.11
N VAL A 19 -2.61 -9.22 -5.22
CA VAL A 19 -2.07 -10.60 -5.19
C VAL A 19 -1.14 -10.85 -6.38
N ILE A 20 -1.50 -10.41 -7.58
CA ILE A 20 -0.64 -10.56 -8.77
C ILE A 20 0.67 -9.78 -8.57
N ALA A 21 0.59 -8.54 -8.08
CA ALA A 21 1.78 -7.74 -7.78
C ALA A 21 2.68 -8.44 -6.74
N PHE A 22 2.10 -9.03 -5.69
CA PHE A 22 2.85 -9.82 -4.72
C PHE A 22 3.54 -11.03 -5.36
N VAL A 23 2.85 -11.78 -6.23
CA VAL A 23 3.42 -12.92 -6.94
C VAL A 23 4.57 -12.49 -7.85
N ILE A 24 4.45 -11.34 -8.53
CA ILE A 24 5.52 -10.75 -9.34
C ILE A 24 6.74 -10.42 -8.47
N ASP A 25 6.52 -9.75 -7.34
CA ASP A 25 7.57 -9.38 -6.39
C ASP A 25 8.31 -10.63 -5.89
N TRP A 26 7.56 -11.60 -5.37
CA TRP A 26 8.11 -12.85 -4.86
C TRP A 26 8.83 -13.67 -5.94
N GLY A 27 8.27 -13.72 -7.14
CA GLY A 27 8.86 -14.42 -8.29
C GLY A 27 10.17 -13.80 -8.78
N ILE A 28 10.21 -12.47 -8.92
CA ILE A 28 11.43 -11.76 -9.32
C ILE A 28 12.51 -11.90 -8.24
N LEU A 29 12.16 -11.78 -6.97
CA LEU A 29 13.11 -11.99 -5.87
C LEU A 29 13.75 -13.39 -5.95
N ASN A 30 12.93 -14.44 -6.08
CA ASN A 30 13.43 -15.81 -6.16
C ASN A 30 14.22 -16.08 -7.44
N LEU A 31 13.85 -15.45 -8.56
CA LEU A 31 14.64 -15.53 -9.78
C LEU A 31 16.02 -14.89 -9.60
N LEU A 32 16.08 -13.67 -9.05
CA LEU A 32 17.33 -12.94 -8.86
C LEU A 32 18.24 -13.58 -7.80
N VAL A 33 17.69 -13.98 -6.65
CA VAL A 33 18.49 -14.63 -5.60
C VAL A 33 18.80 -16.08 -5.95
N GLY A 34 17.82 -16.82 -6.48
CA GLY A 34 17.93 -18.25 -6.75
C GLY A 34 18.72 -18.58 -8.01
N ALA A 35 18.36 -17.99 -9.16
CA ALA A 35 19.04 -18.31 -10.41
C ALA A 35 20.31 -17.48 -10.60
N PHE A 36 20.27 -16.18 -10.28
CA PHE A 36 21.38 -15.26 -10.52
C PHE A 36 22.33 -15.08 -9.33
N HIS A 37 22.07 -15.75 -8.20
CA HIS A 37 22.89 -15.64 -6.98
C HIS A 37 23.12 -14.18 -6.57
N MET A 38 22.10 -13.33 -6.75
CA MET A 38 22.17 -11.92 -6.41
C MET A 38 22.02 -11.71 -4.90
N HIS A 39 22.65 -10.68 -4.37
CA HIS A 39 22.44 -10.26 -2.98
C HIS A 39 20.97 -9.92 -2.74
N ASN A 40 20.39 -10.51 -1.69
CA ASN A 40 18.96 -10.47 -1.41
C ASN A 40 18.37 -9.07 -1.28
N VAL A 41 19.06 -8.13 -0.62
CA VAL A 41 18.58 -6.75 -0.48
C VAL A 41 18.43 -6.10 -1.85
N ILE A 42 19.45 -6.21 -2.72
CA ILE A 42 19.41 -5.62 -4.08
C ILE A 42 18.31 -6.29 -4.91
N ALA A 43 18.23 -7.62 -4.87
CA ALA A 43 17.19 -8.38 -5.54
C ALA A 43 15.79 -7.97 -5.05
N ALA A 44 15.63 -7.77 -3.74
CA ALA A 44 14.40 -7.35 -3.11
C ALA A 44 13.98 -5.94 -3.53
N THR A 45 14.92 -4.98 -3.53
CA THR A 45 14.68 -3.62 -4.01
C THR A 45 14.19 -3.63 -5.46
N ILE A 46 14.87 -4.38 -6.35
CA ILE A 46 14.49 -4.50 -7.77
C ILE A 46 13.09 -5.12 -7.90
N SER A 47 12.85 -6.24 -7.23
CA SER A 47 11.56 -6.94 -7.27
C SER A 47 10.40 -6.08 -6.76
N PHE A 48 10.62 -5.32 -5.69
CA PHE A 48 9.63 -4.44 -5.10
C PHE A 48 9.30 -3.28 -6.04
N ILE A 49 10.30 -2.64 -6.65
CA ILE A 49 10.10 -1.55 -7.60
C ILE A 49 9.31 -2.01 -8.83
N ILE A 50 9.67 -3.16 -9.40
CA ILE A 50 8.95 -3.71 -10.57
C ILE A 50 7.50 -4.03 -10.20
N SER A 51 7.28 -4.68 -9.05
CA SER A 51 5.94 -4.96 -8.54
C SER A 51 5.13 -3.70 -8.28
N LEU A 52 5.75 -2.67 -7.70
CA LEU A 52 5.13 -1.38 -7.42
C LEU A 52 4.67 -0.68 -8.72
N ILE A 53 5.52 -0.67 -9.75
CA ILE A 53 5.17 -0.10 -11.06
C ILE A 53 4.00 -0.86 -11.67
N PHE A 54 4.03 -2.20 -11.67
CA PHE A 54 2.92 -3.01 -12.15
C PHE A 54 1.63 -2.71 -11.37
N ASN A 55 1.70 -2.68 -10.04
CA ASN A 55 0.57 -2.41 -9.17
C ASN A 55 -0.04 -1.02 -9.45
N TYR A 56 0.80 -0.02 -9.67
CA TYR A 56 0.37 1.33 -10.05
C TYR A 56 -0.33 1.34 -11.41
N LEU A 57 0.27 0.75 -12.45
CA LEU A 57 -0.31 0.72 -13.80
C LEU A 57 -1.64 -0.06 -13.83
N ALA A 58 -1.70 -1.21 -13.14
CA ALA A 58 -2.91 -2.01 -13.04
C ALA A 58 -3.99 -1.28 -12.24
N SER A 59 -3.64 -0.63 -11.13
CA SER A 59 -4.58 0.22 -10.40
C SER A 59 -5.09 1.34 -11.30
N MET A 60 -4.23 2.09 -11.98
CA MET A 60 -4.64 3.16 -12.89
C MET A 60 -5.60 2.67 -13.99
N LYS A 61 -5.36 1.49 -14.55
CA LYS A 61 -6.16 0.92 -15.65
C LYS A 61 -7.51 0.31 -15.20
N PHE A 62 -7.58 -0.28 -14.02
CA PHE A 62 -8.77 -1.04 -13.56
C PHE A 62 -9.62 -0.32 -12.52
N VAL A 63 -9.06 0.64 -11.79
CA VAL A 63 -9.66 1.23 -10.59
C VAL A 63 -10.20 2.63 -10.83
N PHE A 64 -9.51 3.44 -11.64
CA PHE A 64 -9.86 4.85 -11.78
C PHE A 64 -11.13 5.03 -12.63
N LYS A 65 -12.28 4.87 -11.97
CA LYS A 65 -13.44 5.74 -12.19
C LYS A 65 -13.29 6.90 -11.20
N HIS A 66 -13.27 8.13 -11.72
CA HIS A 66 -13.14 9.38 -10.97
C HIS A 66 -13.93 9.37 -9.65
N ARG A 67 -13.25 9.69 -8.54
CA ARG A 67 -13.87 10.27 -7.35
C ARG A 67 -13.64 11.78 -7.41
N GLU A 68 -14.68 12.57 -7.16
CA GLU A 68 -14.68 14.03 -7.31
C GLU A 68 -14.20 14.79 -6.06
N ASP A 69 -13.76 14.09 -5.01
CA ASP A 69 -13.57 14.66 -3.67
C ASP A 69 -12.09 14.93 -3.26
N MET A 70 -11.08 14.64 -4.10
CA MET A 70 -9.67 14.92 -3.80
C MET A 70 -8.82 15.06 -5.07
N ALA A 71 -7.83 15.96 -5.06
CA ALA A 71 -6.97 16.18 -6.23
C ALA A 71 -6.05 14.96 -6.46
N ARG A 72 -6.06 14.44 -7.70
CA ARG A 72 -5.34 13.20 -8.09
C ARG A 72 -3.84 13.21 -7.81
N TRP A 73 -3.19 14.38 -7.88
CA TRP A 73 -1.74 14.49 -7.67
C TRP A 73 -1.36 14.16 -6.22
N MET A 74 -2.23 14.49 -5.26
CA MET A 74 -2.00 14.23 -3.85
C MET A 74 -2.16 12.75 -3.51
N GLU A 75 -3.18 12.09 -4.07
CA GLU A 75 -3.34 10.63 -3.90
C GLU A 75 -2.13 9.86 -4.42
N ILE A 76 -1.59 10.28 -5.58
CA ILE A 76 -0.36 9.72 -6.15
C ILE A 76 0.84 10.00 -5.25
N LEU A 77 0.98 11.23 -4.74
CA LEU A 77 2.08 11.60 -3.85
C LEU A 77 2.05 10.79 -2.55
N ILE A 78 0.88 10.65 -1.93
CA ILE A 78 0.68 9.83 -0.73
C ILE A 78 1.04 8.36 -1.02
N PHE A 79 0.59 7.83 -2.16
CA PHE A 79 0.91 6.46 -2.57
C PHE A 79 2.41 6.25 -2.76
N VAL A 80 3.09 7.16 -3.46
CA VAL A 80 4.54 7.08 -3.71
C VAL A 80 5.32 7.23 -2.40
N ALA A 81 4.97 8.20 -1.55
CA ALA A 81 5.61 8.38 -0.25
C ALA A 81 5.45 7.14 0.65
N ALA A 82 4.25 6.57 0.70
CA ALA A 82 3.99 5.33 1.43
C ALA A 82 4.83 4.16 0.89
N ALA A 83 4.95 4.05 -0.44
CA ALA A 83 5.73 3.01 -1.10
C ALA A 83 7.24 3.16 -0.84
N VAL A 84 7.77 4.38 -0.78
CA VAL A 84 9.19 4.63 -0.42
C VAL A 84 9.48 4.15 1.00
N VAL A 85 8.64 4.50 1.97
CA VAL A 85 8.79 4.01 3.36
C VAL A 85 8.63 2.49 3.40
N GLY A 86 7.67 1.95 2.64
CA GLY A 86 7.49 0.51 2.46
C GLY A 86 8.74 -0.20 1.95
N LEU A 87 9.42 0.38 0.96
CA LEU A 87 10.68 -0.13 0.42
C LEU A 87 11.77 -0.17 1.49
N PHE A 88 11.96 0.91 2.25
CA PHE A 88 12.95 0.94 3.33
C PHE A 88 12.70 -0.14 4.39
N MET A 89 11.44 -0.33 4.81
CA MET A 89 11.09 -1.40 5.75
C MET A 89 11.31 -2.79 5.17
N ASN A 90 10.97 -2.98 3.88
CA ASN A 90 11.21 -4.24 3.18
C ASN A 90 12.70 -4.60 3.18
N ASP A 91 13.54 -3.65 2.77
CA ASP A 91 14.97 -3.86 2.63
C ASP A 91 15.64 -4.09 4.00
N LEU A 92 15.20 -3.35 5.03
CA LEU A 92 15.67 -3.54 6.41
C LEU A 92 15.34 -4.93 6.95
N ILE A 93 14.09 -5.39 6.78
CA ILE A 93 13.66 -6.70 7.27
C ILE A 93 14.39 -7.83 6.53
N ILE A 94 14.57 -7.70 5.21
CA ILE A 94 15.31 -8.70 4.42
C ILE A 94 16.78 -8.72 4.83
N TRP A 95 17.40 -7.57 5.04
CA TRP A 95 18.77 -7.49 5.54
C TRP A 95 18.93 -8.17 6.91
N ILE A 96 18.01 -7.90 7.85
CA ILE A 96 17.97 -8.56 9.17
C ILE A 96 17.77 -10.07 9.02
N SER A 97 16.93 -10.52 8.09
CA SER A 97 16.61 -11.94 7.90
C SER A 97 17.84 -12.80 7.61
N THR A 98 18.83 -12.24 6.89
CA THR A 98 20.10 -12.90 6.56
C THR A 98 21.28 -12.37 7.38
N TYR A 99 21.01 -11.60 8.44
CA TYR A 99 22.07 -11.11 9.31
C TYR A 99 22.79 -12.26 10.01
N GLY A 100 24.11 -12.16 10.10
CA GLY A 100 24.99 -13.18 10.69
C GLY A 100 25.39 -14.32 9.74
N MET A 101 24.91 -14.34 8.50
CA MET A 101 25.41 -15.29 7.48
C MET A 101 26.75 -14.82 6.92
N ASN A 102 27.51 -15.76 6.33
CA ASN A 102 28.76 -15.43 5.65
C ASN A 102 28.53 -14.43 4.51
N ARG A 103 29.54 -13.61 4.21
CA ARG A 103 29.48 -12.62 3.11
C ARG A 103 29.13 -13.27 1.78
N ASP A 104 29.61 -14.49 1.57
CA ASP A 104 29.37 -15.29 0.36
C ASP A 104 28.22 -16.29 0.52
N ALA A 105 27.35 -16.12 1.53
CA ALA A 105 26.24 -17.05 1.80
C ALA A 105 25.27 -17.18 0.62
N PHE A 106 25.17 -16.16 -0.23
CA PHE A 106 24.37 -16.19 -1.46
C PHE A 106 24.86 -17.26 -2.46
N VAL A 107 26.11 -17.71 -2.36
CA VAL A 107 26.68 -18.85 -3.12
C VAL A 107 26.95 -20.06 -2.21
N SER A 108 27.67 -19.86 -1.10
CA SER A 108 28.15 -20.94 -0.22
C SER A 108 27.07 -21.61 0.62
N GLN A 109 25.98 -20.90 0.93
CA GLN A 109 24.88 -21.35 1.78
C GLN A 109 23.53 -21.11 1.10
N HIS A 110 23.50 -21.32 -0.21
CA HIS A 110 22.43 -20.87 -1.09
C HIS A 110 21.02 -21.27 -0.64
N ALA A 111 20.81 -22.54 -0.24
CA ALA A 111 19.51 -23.03 0.21
C ALA A 111 19.02 -22.34 1.49
N GLU A 112 19.90 -22.16 2.47
CA GLU A 112 19.56 -21.47 3.73
C GLU A 112 19.36 -19.97 3.50
N TYR A 113 20.20 -19.36 2.65
CA TYR A 113 20.09 -17.95 2.26
C TYR A 113 18.75 -17.65 1.57
N LEU A 114 18.34 -18.52 0.64
CA LEU A 114 17.04 -18.43 -0.01
C LEU A 114 15.89 -18.59 0.98
N LEU A 115 15.96 -19.58 1.87
CA LEU A 115 14.90 -19.83 2.85
C LEU A 115 14.74 -18.62 3.79
N ARG A 116 15.84 -18.12 4.36
CA ARG A 116 15.82 -16.96 5.25
C ARG A 116 15.36 -15.70 4.54
N THR A 117 15.80 -15.48 3.29
CA THR A 117 15.34 -14.37 2.46
C THR A 117 13.84 -14.45 2.18
N ASN A 118 13.29 -15.63 1.89
CA ASN A 118 11.86 -15.81 1.64
C ASN A 118 11.01 -15.59 2.90
N ILE A 119 11.46 -16.09 4.06
CA ILE A 119 10.81 -15.83 5.35
C ILE A 119 10.84 -14.33 5.64
N GLY A 120 12.00 -13.69 5.48
CA GLY A 120 12.17 -12.25 5.60
C GLY A 120 11.23 -11.48 4.68
N LYS A 121 11.08 -11.92 3.43
CA LYS A 121 10.17 -11.30 2.46
C LYS A 121 8.71 -11.39 2.89
N LEU A 122 8.25 -12.54 3.39
CA LEU A 122 6.87 -12.69 3.86
C LEU A 122 6.58 -11.78 5.06
N ILE A 123 7.52 -11.69 6.01
CA ILE A 123 7.40 -10.79 7.16
C ILE A 123 7.40 -9.32 6.69
N ALA A 124 8.32 -8.97 5.79
CA ALA A 124 8.39 -7.64 5.19
C ALA A 124 7.08 -7.26 4.51
N THR A 125 6.52 -8.14 3.68
CA THR A 125 5.23 -7.91 3.02
C THR A 125 4.13 -7.68 4.05
N ALA A 126 4.04 -8.47 5.12
CA ALA A 126 3.05 -8.28 6.17
C ALA A 126 3.18 -6.90 6.85
N VAL A 127 4.40 -6.51 7.23
CA VAL A 127 4.68 -5.20 7.86
C VAL A 127 4.33 -4.06 6.91
N VAL A 128 4.76 -4.14 5.65
CA VAL A 128 4.48 -3.12 4.62
C VAL A 128 2.98 -3.03 4.33
N MET A 129 2.25 -4.15 4.32
CA MET A 129 0.79 -4.15 4.19
C MET A 129 0.11 -3.42 5.35
N VAL A 130 0.54 -3.67 6.59
CA VAL A 130 0.03 -2.96 7.78
C VAL A 130 0.32 -1.47 7.68
N TRP A 131 1.54 -1.08 7.31
CA TRP A 131 1.91 0.32 7.10
C TRP A 131 1.04 1.00 6.03
N ASN A 132 0.91 0.37 4.86
CA ASN A 132 0.09 0.88 3.77
C ASN A 132 -1.38 1.04 4.20
N PHE A 133 -1.89 0.11 5.01
CA PHE A 133 -3.23 0.21 5.57
C PHE A 133 -3.37 1.39 6.54
N LEU A 134 -2.42 1.56 7.48
CA LEU A 134 -2.44 2.65 8.46
C LEU A 134 -2.37 4.03 7.78
N ILE A 135 -1.48 4.19 6.80
CA ILE A 135 -1.33 5.45 6.06
C ILE A 135 -2.59 5.78 5.27
N ARG A 136 -3.17 4.80 4.56
CA ARG A 136 -4.44 5.00 3.85
C ARG A 136 -5.57 5.34 4.81
N LYS A 137 -5.66 4.64 5.94
CA LYS A 137 -6.69 4.89 6.95
C LYS A 137 -6.56 6.29 7.56
N TRP A 138 -5.34 6.73 7.83
CA TRP A 138 -5.08 8.02 8.46
C TRP A 138 -5.20 9.21 7.50
N LEU A 139 -4.82 9.04 6.23
CA LEU A 139 -4.83 10.13 5.23
C LEU A 139 -6.10 10.21 4.39
N LEU A 140 -6.74 9.09 4.09
CA LEU A 140 -7.79 9.01 3.06
C LEU A 140 -9.17 8.62 3.59
N ASP A 141 -9.27 8.04 4.79
CA ASP A 141 -10.51 7.41 5.24
C ASP A 141 -11.36 8.33 6.15
N ASP A 142 -12.07 9.25 5.51
CA ASP A 142 -13.12 10.08 6.12
C ASP A 142 -14.44 9.32 6.38
N THR A 143 -14.61 8.21 5.66
CA THR A 143 -15.81 7.36 5.68
C THR A 143 -16.08 6.74 7.05
N HIS A 144 -15.03 6.64 7.87
CA HIS A 144 -15.08 6.04 9.20
C HIS A 144 -16.07 6.79 10.11
N THR A 145 -16.21 8.11 10.00
CA THR A 145 -17.10 8.88 10.89
C THR A 145 -18.56 8.53 10.66
N ASN A 146 -18.99 8.48 9.40
CA ASN A 146 -20.36 8.16 9.00
C ASN A 146 -20.71 6.67 9.18
N ALA A 147 -19.83 5.76 8.77
CA ALA A 147 -20.06 4.32 8.89
C ALA A 147 -20.07 3.85 10.36
N MET A 148 -19.15 4.36 11.18
CA MET A 148 -19.03 4.00 12.59
C MET A 148 -20.17 4.61 13.41
N ASN A 149 -20.69 5.77 13.02
CA ASN A 149 -21.91 6.32 13.63
C ASN A 149 -23.15 5.44 13.36
N ARG A 150 -23.24 4.82 12.18
CA ARG A 150 -24.33 3.88 11.86
C ARG A 150 -24.31 2.62 12.72
N LEU A 151 -23.13 2.22 13.20
CA LEU A 151 -22.91 1.05 14.07
C LEU A 151 -23.08 1.37 15.57
N ARG A 152 -23.14 2.64 15.98
CA ARG A 152 -23.39 3.01 17.39
C ARG A 152 -24.83 2.71 17.79
N SER A 153 -25.01 2.32 19.07
CA SER A 153 -26.34 2.21 19.70
C SER A 153 -27.12 3.51 19.53
N ALA A 154 -28.46 3.42 19.43
CA ALA A 154 -29.33 4.56 19.11
C ALA A 154 -29.09 5.79 20.02
N GLU A 155 -28.77 5.55 21.29
CA GLU A 155 -28.46 6.58 22.30
C GLU A 155 -27.11 7.29 22.09
N ASN A 156 -26.17 6.64 21.39
CA ASN A 156 -24.80 7.13 21.18
C ASN A 156 -24.55 7.64 19.75
N LYS A 157 -25.58 7.71 18.91
CA LYS A 157 -25.44 8.24 17.55
C LYS A 157 -25.22 9.75 17.58
N LEU A 158 -24.16 10.21 16.94
CA LEU A 158 -23.91 11.63 16.67
C LEU A 158 -25.03 12.15 15.77
N SER A 159 -25.53 13.36 16.06
CA SER A 159 -26.41 14.07 15.13
C SER A 159 -25.69 14.42 13.83
N ALA A 160 -26.43 14.72 12.76
CA ALA A 160 -25.83 15.10 11.48
C ALA A 160 -24.86 16.28 11.63
N GLU A 161 -25.24 17.28 12.42
CA GLU A 161 -24.47 18.48 12.70
C GLU A 161 -23.16 18.18 13.46
N GLN A 162 -23.22 17.33 14.49
CA GLN A 162 -22.04 16.89 15.25
C GLN A 162 -21.08 16.08 14.38
N LEU A 163 -21.62 15.31 13.44
CA LEU A 163 -20.83 14.46 12.56
C LEU A 163 -20.12 15.28 11.48
N GLU A 164 -20.79 16.29 10.93
CA GLU A 164 -20.17 17.29 10.04
C GLU A 164 -19.09 18.09 10.77
N ALA A 165 -19.36 18.60 11.97
CA ALA A 165 -18.36 19.33 12.75
C ALA A 165 -17.11 18.48 13.07
N LYS A 166 -17.28 17.18 13.32
CA LYS A 166 -16.18 16.25 13.55
C LYS A 166 -15.40 15.96 12.26
N TRP A 167 -16.09 15.88 11.12
CA TRP A 167 -15.48 15.69 9.81
C TRP A 167 -14.71 16.94 9.35
N GLN A 168 -15.27 18.13 9.54
CA GLN A 168 -14.63 19.42 9.23
C GLN A 168 -13.30 19.60 9.98
N ASN A 169 -13.23 19.15 11.23
CA ASN A 169 -12.01 19.21 12.04
C ASN A 169 -11.03 18.05 11.78
N SER A 170 -11.35 17.10 10.88
CA SER A 170 -10.48 15.97 10.58
C SER A 170 -9.25 16.38 9.76
N PHE A 171 -8.16 15.65 9.93
CA PHE A 171 -6.93 15.91 9.18
C PHE A 171 -7.12 15.67 7.67
N SER A 172 -7.85 14.63 7.31
CA SER A 172 -8.21 14.26 5.94
C SER A 172 -9.02 15.35 5.23
N HIS A 173 -10.00 15.99 5.89
CA HIS A 173 -10.71 17.13 5.33
C HIS A 173 -9.77 18.31 5.05
N ARG A 174 -8.95 18.69 6.04
CA ARG A 174 -7.97 19.79 5.89
C ARG A 174 -6.95 19.51 4.79
N LEU A 175 -6.50 18.26 4.67
CA LEU A 175 -5.58 17.81 3.63
C LEU A 175 -6.23 17.87 2.24
N GLY A 176 -7.51 17.49 2.13
CA GLY A 176 -8.28 17.57 0.89
C GLY A 176 -8.46 19.00 0.40
N VAL A 177 -8.87 19.92 1.28
CA VAL A 177 -9.02 21.36 0.95
C VAL A 177 -7.68 21.95 0.50
N TRP A 178 -6.60 21.70 1.27
CA TRP A 178 -5.26 22.17 0.91
C TRP A 178 -4.80 21.63 -0.45
N SER A 179 -5.09 20.36 -0.73
CA SER A 179 -4.74 19.69 -2.00
C SER A 179 -5.43 20.30 -3.21
N LEU A 180 -6.71 20.68 -3.08
CA LEU A 180 -7.48 21.34 -4.13
C LEU A 180 -6.98 22.77 -4.39
N GLU A 181 -6.67 23.51 -3.32
CA GLU A 181 -6.11 24.87 -3.39
C GLU A 181 -4.72 24.90 -4.07
N HIS A 182 -3.88 23.90 -3.79
CA HIS A 182 -2.50 23.82 -4.31
C HIS A 182 -2.38 22.95 -5.57
N THR A 183 -3.48 22.75 -6.31
CA THR A 183 -3.46 21.94 -7.53
C THR A 183 -2.55 22.58 -8.60
N PRO A 184 -1.48 21.89 -9.07
CA PRO A 184 -0.59 22.42 -10.09
C PRO A 184 -1.30 22.66 -11.43
N LYS A 185 -0.89 23.70 -12.18
CA LYS A 185 -1.46 24.00 -13.50
C LYS A 185 -1.33 22.78 -14.44
N GLY A 186 -2.46 22.34 -15.00
CA GLY A 186 -2.55 21.18 -15.90
C GLY A 186 -3.10 19.89 -15.27
N TRP A 187 -3.28 19.86 -13.94
CA TRP A 187 -4.01 18.79 -13.27
C TRP A 187 -5.48 19.15 -13.15
N GLN A 188 -6.36 18.21 -13.48
CA GLN A 188 -7.80 18.35 -13.24
C GLN A 188 -8.04 18.31 -11.72
N LYS A 189 -8.74 19.34 -11.21
CA LYS A 189 -9.18 19.45 -9.81
C LYS A 189 -10.11 18.30 -9.46
#